data_AF-A0A485K6D2-F1
#
_entry.id   AF-A0A485K6D2-F1
#
_cell.length_a   1.000
_cell.length_b   1.000
_cell.length_c   1.000
_cell.angle_alpha   90.00
_cell.angle_beta   90.00
_cell.angle_gamma   90.00
#
_symmetry.space_group_name_H-M   'P 1'
#
loop_
_entity.id
_entity.type
_entity.pdbx_description
1 polymer ?
#
loop_
_entity_poly.entity_id
_entity_poly.type
_entity_poly.pdbx_seq_one_letter_code
_entity_poly.pdbx_strand_id
1 'polypeptide(L)'
;MSTKKRRGSSKTPSASGAKKSDGHIRIDYDSMAYPALYGQFEAALKRDFPSVDCAGGKYPLPASKQRWVYIIYAIQFFFAIFLMVGEETIKKYEIPVDEYWLEKLRENRYMLIPGVMMLSPIRTMLSNTGAFEVYLNDELIHSTIEKGKTMTVGELKMFLVGKGYEPTSTK
;
A
#
# COMPACT_ATOMS: atom_id res chain seq x y z
N MET A 1 -35.15 -33.25 24.74
CA MET A 1 -34.40 -32.07 24.27
C MET A 1 -33.37 -32.56 23.24
N SER A 2 -33.72 -32.77 21.96
CA SER A 2 -33.80 -31.82 20.84
C SER A 2 -32.67 -30.78 20.79
N THR A 3 -31.58 -31.11 20.11
CA THR A 3 -30.75 -30.13 19.38
C THR A 3 -30.34 -30.70 18.02
N LYS A 4 -31.18 -30.36 17.05
CA LYS A 4 -30.98 -30.45 15.60
C LYS A 4 -29.92 -29.43 15.17
N LYS A 5 -28.82 -29.85 14.56
CA LYS A 5 -27.99 -28.94 13.72
C LYS A 5 -27.41 -29.66 12.50
N ARG A 6 -28.18 -29.60 11.41
CA ARG A 6 -27.78 -29.83 10.02
C ARG A 6 -26.90 -28.67 9.54
N ARG A 7 -25.88 -28.99 8.72
CA ARG A 7 -25.29 -28.26 7.57
C ARG A 7 -23.80 -28.59 7.52
N GLY A 8 -23.18 -28.97 6.41
CA GLY A 8 -23.61 -29.00 5.02
C GLY A 8 -22.32 -29.15 4.19
N SER A 9 -22.35 -30.06 3.22
CA SER A 9 -21.29 -30.30 2.25
C SER A 9 -20.71 -29.00 1.69
N SER A 10 -19.38 -28.91 1.64
CA SER A 10 -18.63 -27.91 0.89
C SER A 10 -18.97 -28.03 -0.60
N LYS A 11 -19.97 -27.27 -1.05
CA LYS A 11 -20.23 -27.05 -2.47
C LYS A 11 -19.29 -25.94 -2.94
N THR A 12 -18.28 -26.33 -3.71
CA THR A 12 -17.70 -25.50 -4.76
C THR A 12 -18.84 -24.95 -5.63
N PRO A 13 -18.95 -23.64 -5.88
CA PRO A 13 -19.80 -23.17 -6.94
C PRO A 13 -19.07 -23.39 -8.26
N SER A 14 -19.51 -24.40 -9.00
CA SER A 14 -19.27 -24.50 -10.44
C SER A 14 -19.97 -23.34 -11.15
N ALA A 15 -19.30 -22.85 -12.19
CA ALA A 15 -19.80 -21.96 -13.24
C ALA A 15 -21.33 -21.95 -13.43
N SER A 16 -21.92 -20.75 -13.39
CA SER A 16 -23.26 -20.50 -13.90
C SER A 16 -23.31 -19.15 -14.62
N GLY A 17 -23.59 -19.20 -15.93
CA GLY A 17 -24.22 -18.10 -16.66
C GLY A 17 -23.28 -17.13 -17.36
N ALA A 18 -23.00 -17.41 -18.63
CA ALA A 18 -22.56 -16.42 -19.60
C ALA A 18 -23.63 -15.32 -19.75
N LYS A 19 -23.52 -14.27 -18.94
CA LYS A 19 -23.98 -12.93 -19.28
C LYS A 19 -22.84 -12.27 -20.05
N LYS A 20 -23.16 -11.52 -21.12
CA LYS A 20 -22.25 -10.58 -21.80
C LYS A 20 -21.42 -9.91 -20.71
N SER A 21 -20.12 -10.19 -20.67
CA SER A 21 -19.29 -9.85 -19.51
C SER A 21 -19.15 -8.34 -19.42
N ASP A 22 -19.85 -7.71 -18.48
CA ASP A 22 -19.43 -6.42 -17.96
C ASP A 22 -18.00 -6.63 -17.46
N GLY A 23 -17.02 -6.10 -18.20
CA GLY A 23 -15.62 -6.29 -17.87
C GLY A 23 -15.35 -5.63 -16.54
N HIS A 24 -14.67 -6.32 -15.62
CA HIS A 24 -14.27 -5.74 -14.34
C HIS A 24 -12.75 -5.58 -14.33
N ILE A 25 -12.28 -4.34 -14.25
CA ILE A 25 -10.87 -4.02 -14.11
C ILE A 25 -10.57 -3.73 -12.64
N ARG A 26 -9.64 -4.48 -12.06
CA ARG A 26 -9.07 -4.16 -10.75
C ARG A 26 -7.67 -3.61 -10.94
N ILE A 27 -7.35 -2.48 -10.32
CA ILE A 27 -6.01 -1.91 -10.29
C ILE A 27 -5.54 -1.91 -8.84
N ASP A 28 -4.59 -2.79 -8.52
CA ASP A 28 -3.93 -2.79 -7.22
C ASP A 28 -2.63 -2.02 -7.34
N TYR A 29 -2.52 -0.91 -6.62
CA TYR A 29 -1.39 0.01 -6.77
C TYR A 29 -0.79 0.44 -5.44
N ASP A 30 0.45 0.89 -5.51
CA ASP A 30 1.10 1.57 -4.42
C ASP A 30 0.47 2.95 -4.18
N SER A 31 -0.23 3.09 -3.05
CA SER A 31 -0.90 4.34 -2.69
C SER A 31 0.04 5.55 -2.51
N MET A 32 1.33 5.32 -2.28
CA MET A 32 2.33 6.38 -2.14
C MET A 32 2.94 6.77 -3.49
N ALA A 33 3.09 5.82 -4.42
CA ALA A 33 3.78 6.07 -5.68
C ALA A 33 2.84 6.40 -6.85
N TYR A 34 1.67 5.76 -6.94
CA TYR A 34 0.82 5.82 -8.14
C TYR A 34 -0.62 6.34 -7.97
N PRO A 35 -0.98 7.19 -6.97
CA PRO A 35 -2.36 7.68 -6.84
C PRO A 35 -2.81 8.52 -8.04
N ALA A 36 -1.92 9.36 -8.59
CA ALA A 36 -2.23 10.18 -9.76
C ALA A 36 -2.43 9.33 -11.02
N LEU A 37 -1.63 8.27 -11.19
CA LEU A 37 -1.73 7.37 -12.33
C LEU A 37 -3.04 6.58 -12.29
N TYR A 38 -3.40 6.03 -11.12
CA TYR A 38 -4.69 5.38 -10.93
C TYR A 38 -5.86 6.30 -11.32
N GLY A 39 -5.83 7.56 -10.87
CA GLY A 39 -6.88 8.54 -11.24
C GLY A 39 -7.00 8.77 -12.76
N GLN A 40 -5.89 8.74 -13.49
CA GLN A 40 -5.91 8.84 -14.96
C GLN A 40 -6.56 7.60 -15.60
N PHE A 41 -6.25 6.40 -15.09
CA PHE A 41 -6.85 5.16 -15.55
C PHE A 41 -8.35 5.13 -15.28
N GLU A 42 -8.77 5.45 -14.06
CA GLU A 42 -10.17 5.48 -13.67
C GLU A 42 -10.97 6.48 -14.53
N ALA A 43 -10.44 7.69 -14.73
CA ALA A 43 -11.10 8.71 -15.57
C ALA A 43 -11.20 8.28 -17.04
N ALA A 44 -10.14 7.66 -17.58
CA ALA A 44 -10.13 7.20 -18.96
C ALA A 44 -11.08 6.02 -19.19
N LEU A 45 -11.15 5.07 -18.25
CA LEU A 45 -12.07 3.94 -18.32
C LEU A 45 -13.52 4.40 -18.20
N LYS A 46 -13.84 5.27 -17.24
CA LYS A 46 -15.19 5.83 -17.10
C LYS A 46 -15.66 6.59 -18.35
N ARG A 47 -14.74 7.27 -19.03
CA ARG A 47 -15.04 8.06 -20.24
C ARG A 47 -15.17 7.18 -21.49
N ASP A 48 -14.23 6.26 -21.69
CA ASP A 48 -14.09 5.56 -22.98
C ASP A 48 -14.74 4.16 -22.95
N PHE A 49 -14.88 3.55 -21.77
CA PHE A 49 -15.46 2.21 -21.56
C PHE A 49 -16.43 2.19 -20.37
N PRO A 50 -17.59 2.88 -20.45
CA PRO A 50 -18.56 2.98 -19.35
C PRO A 50 -19.23 1.63 -19.00
N SER A 51 -19.16 0.64 -19.88
CA SER A 51 -19.60 -0.74 -19.63
C SER A 51 -18.60 -1.57 -18.83
N VAL A 52 -17.40 -1.04 -18.59
CA VAL A 52 -16.34 -1.71 -17.82
C VAL A 52 -16.27 -1.07 -16.44
N ASP A 53 -16.46 -1.87 -15.40
CA ASP A 53 -16.30 -1.41 -14.04
C ASP A 53 -14.81 -1.31 -13.67
N CYS A 54 -14.46 -0.31 -12.87
CA CYS A 54 -13.09 -0.03 -12.46
C CYS A 54 -13.01 0.07 -10.94
N ALA A 55 -12.30 -0.86 -10.31
CA ALA A 55 -12.04 -0.88 -8.88
C ALA A 55 -10.56 -0.61 -8.59
N GLY A 56 -10.29 0.34 -7.71
CA GLY A 56 -8.96 0.61 -7.18
C GLY A 56 -8.73 -0.10 -5.84
N GLY A 57 -7.60 -0.79 -5.72
CA GLY A 57 -7.14 -1.45 -4.50
C GLY A 57 -5.75 -0.99 -4.08
N LYS A 58 -5.45 -1.10 -2.79
CA LYS A 58 -4.09 -0.89 -2.28
C LYS A 58 -3.32 -2.20 -2.39
N TYR A 59 -2.16 -2.16 -3.05
CA TYR A 59 -1.29 -3.31 -3.09
C TYR A 59 -0.73 -3.60 -1.68
N PRO A 60 -0.78 -4.85 -1.19
CA PRO A 60 -0.31 -5.18 0.14
C PRO A 60 1.21 -5.01 0.25
N LEU A 61 1.65 -4.36 1.33
CA LEU A 61 3.08 -4.25 1.63
C LEU A 61 3.62 -5.65 2.01
N PRO A 62 4.70 -6.15 1.38
CA PRO A 62 5.31 -7.42 1.76
C PRO A 62 5.65 -7.46 3.25
N ALA A 63 5.39 -8.60 3.91
CA ALA A 63 5.56 -8.77 5.35
C ALA A 63 6.98 -8.40 5.85
N SER A 64 8.01 -8.64 5.03
CA SER A 64 9.39 -8.25 5.33
C SER A 64 9.56 -6.73 5.41
N LYS A 65 9.07 -5.98 4.42
CA LYS A 65 9.08 -4.50 4.42
C LYS A 65 8.25 -3.94 5.57
N GLN A 66 7.09 -4.53 5.82
CA GLN A 66 6.21 -4.12 6.92
C GLN A 66 6.91 -4.26 8.29
N ARG A 67 7.67 -5.34 8.51
CA ARG A 67 8.45 -5.52 9.75
C ARG A 67 9.49 -4.41 9.95
N TRP A 68 10.20 -4.04 8.89
CA TRP A 68 11.18 -2.95 8.97
C TRP A 68 10.54 -1.59 9.24
N VAL A 69 9.40 -1.30 8.61
CA VAL A 69 8.62 -0.08 8.87
C VAL A 69 8.25 0.02 10.35
N TYR A 70 7.82 -1.08 10.97
CA TYR A 70 7.53 -1.10 12.42
C TYR A 70 8.77 -0.93 13.28
N ILE A 71 9.89 -1.55 12.92
CA ILE A 71 11.16 -1.40 13.66
C ILE A 71 11.62 0.06 13.64
N ILE A 72 11.63 0.69 12.46
CA ILE A 72 12.01 2.10 12.32
C ILE A 72 11.08 2.99 13.14
N TYR A 73 9.78 2.72 13.10
CA TYR A 73 8.81 3.47 13.89
C TYR A 73 9.03 3.31 15.41
N ALA A 74 9.30 2.09 15.88
CA ALA A 74 9.58 1.82 17.29
C ALA A 74 10.87 2.55 17.75
N ILE A 75 11.91 2.52 16.93
CA ILE A 75 13.16 3.25 17.16
C ILE A 75 12.89 4.77 17.23
N GLN A 76 12.17 5.31 16.26
CA GLN A 76 11.83 6.74 16.23
C GLN A 76 11.03 7.16 17.46
N PHE A 77 10.03 6.37 17.85
CA PHE A 77 9.20 6.63 19.03
C PHE A 77 10.02 6.57 20.32
N PHE A 78 10.87 5.55 20.46
CA PHE A 78 11.77 5.42 21.60
C PHE A 78 12.69 6.64 21.74
N PHE A 79 13.38 7.04 20.66
CA PHE A 79 14.25 8.21 20.68
C PHE A 79 13.49 9.51 20.94
N ALA A 80 12.29 9.67 20.39
CA ALA A 80 11.46 10.85 20.65
C ALA A 80 11.13 10.99 22.14
N ILE A 81 10.69 9.89 22.79
CA ILE A 81 10.43 9.88 24.24
C ILE A 81 11.71 10.12 25.03
N PHE A 82 12.79 9.42 24.67
CA PHE A 82 14.06 9.52 25.37
C PHE A 82 14.63 10.95 25.33
N LEU A 83 14.51 11.65 24.20
CA LEU A 83 14.92 13.04 24.09
C LEU A 83 14.04 14.00 24.91
N MET A 84 12.75 13.67 25.10
CA MET A 84 11.82 14.51 25.86
C MET A 84 11.97 14.35 27.37
N VAL A 85 12.07 13.11 27.86
CA VAL A 85 11.99 12.80 29.31
C VAL A 85 13.12 11.91 29.82
N GLY A 86 14.10 11.56 28.98
CA GLY A 86 15.16 10.61 29.32
C GLY A 86 16.03 11.08 30.49
N GLU A 87 16.44 12.35 30.49
CA GLU A 87 17.24 12.93 31.57
C GLU A 87 16.50 12.90 32.92
N GLU A 88 15.24 13.34 32.93
CA GLU A 88 14.40 13.32 34.14
C GLU A 88 14.16 11.90 34.65
N THR A 89 13.96 10.96 33.73
CA THR A 89 13.76 9.54 34.07
C THR A 89 15.02 8.94 34.68
N ILE A 90 16.19 9.18 34.10
CA ILE A 90 17.48 8.69 34.61
C ILE A 90 17.74 9.23 36.02
N LYS A 91 17.54 10.54 36.23
CA LYS A 91 17.72 11.18 37.54
C LYS A 91 16.71 10.68 38.58
N LYS A 92 15.44 10.51 38.20
CA LYS A 92 14.36 10.08 39.10
C LYS A 92 14.53 8.64 39.59
N TYR A 93 15.01 7.75 38.72
CA TYR A 93 15.21 6.34 39.06
C TYR A 93 16.66 6.03 39.49
N GLU A 94 17.49 7.06 39.71
CA GLU A 94 18.89 6.93 40.12
C GLU A 94 19.68 5.93 39.27
N ILE A 95 19.39 5.91 37.96
CA ILE A 95 20.03 4.97 37.03
C ILE A 95 21.52 5.35 36.93
N PRO A 96 22.47 4.42 37.14
CA PRO A 96 23.89 4.72 37.14
C PRO A 96 24.37 5.01 35.71
N VAL A 97 24.28 6.27 35.32
CA VAL A 97 24.76 6.82 34.04
C VAL A 97 25.77 7.92 34.37
N ASP A 98 26.90 7.91 33.67
CA ASP A 98 27.93 8.95 33.81
C ASP A 98 27.37 10.33 33.39
N GLU A 99 27.60 11.34 34.22
CA GLU A 99 27.13 12.72 34.00
C GLU A 99 27.65 13.28 32.66
N TYR A 100 28.82 12.83 32.18
CA TYR A 100 29.35 13.19 30.87
C TYR A 100 28.35 12.91 29.73
N TRP A 101 27.64 11.77 29.77
CA TRP A 101 26.66 11.42 28.73
C TRP A 101 25.38 12.25 28.84
N LEU A 102 24.97 12.61 30.05
CA LEU A 102 23.81 13.46 30.30
C LEU A 102 24.07 14.90 29.82
N GLU A 103 25.28 15.42 30.05
CA GLU A 103 25.70 16.72 29.56
C GLU A 103 25.71 16.74 28.03
N LYS A 104 26.31 15.72 27.38
CA LYS A 104 26.29 15.60 25.91
C LYS A 104 24.89 15.50 25.33
N LEU A 105 23.99 14.79 25.99
CA LEU A 105 22.58 14.72 25.60
C LEU A 105 21.93 16.11 25.66
N ARG A 106 22.16 16.86 26.75
CA ARG A 106 21.60 18.20 26.96
C ARG A 106 22.09 19.21 25.94
N GLU A 107 23.38 19.19 25.62
CA GLU A 107 24.02 20.04 24.60
C GLU A 107 23.42 19.77 23.21
N ASN A 108 23.25 18.50 22.85
CA ASN A 108 22.88 18.10 21.49
C ASN A 108 21.38 17.85 21.28
N ARG A 109 20.54 17.90 22.33
CA ARG A 109 19.11 17.51 22.27
C ARG A 109 18.34 18.17 21.12
N TYR A 110 18.58 19.46 20.91
CA TYR A 110 17.88 20.23 19.88
C TYR A 110 18.35 19.87 18.47
N MET A 111 19.61 19.45 18.32
CA MET A 111 20.16 18.96 17.05
C MET A 111 19.71 17.52 16.75
N LEU A 112 19.49 16.71 17.80
CA LEU A 112 19.02 15.33 17.66
C LEU A 112 17.54 15.22 17.25
N ILE A 113 16.69 16.19 17.63
CA ILE A 113 15.25 16.19 17.28
C ILE A 113 15.03 16.13 15.75
N PRO A 114 15.62 17.01 14.92
CA PRO A 114 15.54 16.88 13.47
C PRO A 114 16.05 15.54 12.95
N GLY A 115 17.12 14.99 13.56
CA GLY A 115 17.67 13.69 13.20
C GLY A 115 16.68 12.54 13.42
N VAL A 116 15.96 12.54 14.56
CA VAL A 116 14.89 11.57 14.82
C VAL A 116 13.72 11.76 13.86
N MET A 117 13.38 13.01 13.53
CA MET A 117 12.32 13.29 12.55
C MET A 117 12.65 12.81 11.13
N MET A 118 13.94 12.77 10.75
CA MET A 118 14.41 12.22 9.47
C MET A 118 14.17 10.71 9.32
N LEU A 119 13.83 9.97 10.37
CA LEU A 119 13.38 8.58 10.23
C LEU A 119 12.02 8.48 9.51
N SER A 120 11.21 9.54 9.54
CA SER A 120 9.90 9.59 8.87
C SER A 120 9.98 9.41 7.36
N PRO A 121 10.79 10.19 6.60
CA PRO A 121 10.94 9.97 5.16
C PRO A 121 11.56 8.61 4.82
N ILE A 122 12.48 8.09 5.64
CA ILE A 122 13.05 6.73 5.44
C ILE A 122 11.95 5.67 5.55
N ARG A 123 11.07 5.79 6.56
CA ARG A 123 9.90 4.91 6.70
C ARG A 123 8.96 5.02 5.49
N THR A 124 8.72 6.23 4.99
CA THR A 124 7.89 6.45 3.79
C THR A 124 8.50 5.76 2.56
N MET A 125 9.81 5.87 2.35
CA MET A 125 10.50 5.17 1.27
C MET A 125 10.38 3.65 1.39
N LEU A 126 10.45 3.12 2.62
CA LEU A 126 10.37 1.67 2.84
C LEU A 126 8.95 1.11 2.71
N SER A 127 7.93 1.93 2.96
CA SER A 127 6.53 1.61 2.68
C SER A 127 6.19 1.59 1.19
N ASN A 128 7.12 2.02 0.31
CA ASN A 128 6.96 1.93 -1.13
C ASN A 128 7.17 0.47 -1.61
N THR A 129 6.11 -0.10 -2.13
CA THR A 129 6.04 -1.37 -2.85
C THR A 129 6.48 -1.23 -4.31
N GLY A 130 6.25 -0.08 -4.94
CA GLY A 130 6.46 0.14 -6.37
C GLY A 130 5.49 -0.66 -7.26
N ALA A 131 4.41 -1.19 -6.67
CA ALA A 131 3.46 -2.04 -7.36
C ALA A 131 2.45 -1.22 -8.16
N PHE A 132 2.18 -1.67 -9.38
CA PHE A 132 1.03 -1.22 -10.16
C PHE A 132 0.59 -2.39 -11.02
N GLU A 133 -0.42 -3.09 -10.51
CA GLU A 133 -0.93 -4.37 -10.99
C GLU A 133 -2.32 -4.16 -11.58
N VAL A 134 -2.52 -4.59 -12.82
CA VAL A 134 -3.79 -4.44 -13.52
C VAL A 134 -4.37 -5.80 -13.84
N TYR A 135 -5.59 -6.03 -13.38
CA TYR A 135 -6.35 -7.26 -13.56
C TYR A 135 -7.59 -6.99 -14.39
N LEU A 136 -7.96 -7.92 -15.27
CA LEU A 136 -9.25 -7.96 -15.96
C LEU A 136 -9.94 -9.26 -15.62
N ASN A 137 -11.12 -9.17 -15.01
CA ASN A 137 -11.89 -10.33 -14.54
C ASN A 137 -11.02 -11.28 -13.69
N ASP A 138 -10.24 -10.70 -12.76
CA ASP A 138 -9.27 -11.38 -11.88
C ASP A 138 -8.04 -12.01 -12.56
N GLU A 139 -7.89 -11.88 -13.89
CA GLU A 139 -6.68 -12.28 -14.61
C GLU A 139 -5.67 -11.13 -14.63
N LEU A 140 -4.42 -11.39 -14.21
CA LEU A 140 -3.34 -10.41 -14.24
C LEU A 140 -2.93 -10.10 -15.68
N ILE A 141 -3.15 -8.86 -16.12
CA ILE A 141 -2.74 -8.37 -17.45
C ILE A 141 -1.35 -7.76 -17.40
N HIS A 142 -1.07 -7.03 -16.33
CA HIS A 142 0.16 -6.26 -16.22
C HIS A 142 0.63 -6.17 -14.78
N SER A 143 1.91 -6.52 -14.59
CA SER A 143 2.64 -6.30 -13.35
C SER A 143 3.82 -5.36 -13.60
N THR A 144 3.86 -4.26 -12.84
CA THR A 144 5.01 -3.33 -12.88
C THR A 144 6.22 -3.93 -12.18
N ILE A 145 6.00 -4.75 -11.15
CA ILE A 145 7.07 -5.43 -10.42
C ILE A 145 7.79 -6.42 -11.36
N GLU A 146 7.05 -7.18 -12.16
CA GLU A 146 7.64 -8.16 -13.07
C GLU A 146 8.22 -7.51 -14.33
N LYS A 147 7.53 -6.53 -14.92
CA LYS A 147 7.93 -5.93 -16.20
C LYS A 147 8.94 -4.77 -16.05
N GLY A 148 9.10 -4.22 -14.85
CA GLY A 148 9.97 -3.07 -14.58
C GLY A 148 9.53 -1.75 -15.26
N LYS A 149 8.37 -1.74 -15.90
CA LYS A 149 7.78 -0.58 -16.60
C LYS A 149 6.29 -0.55 -16.27
N THR A 150 5.80 0.62 -15.88
CA THR A 150 4.38 0.83 -15.60
C THR A 150 3.57 0.92 -16.89
N MET A 151 2.38 0.32 -16.90
CA MET A 151 1.45 0.41 -18.02
C MET A 151 0.92 1.83 -18.19
N THR A 152 0.75 2.25 -19.43
CA THR A 152 0.11 3.51 -19.79
C THR A 152 -1.38 3.32 -20.06
N VAL A 153 -2.15 4.40 -19.93
CA VAL A 153 -3.59 4.39 -20.26
C VAL A 153 -3.83 3.97 -21.71
N GLY A 154 -2.98 4.39 -22.64
CA GLY A 154 -3.08 4.01 -24.05
C GLY A 154 -2.90 2.51 -24.29
N GLU A 155 -1.90 1.90 -23.64
CA GLU A 155 -1.66 0.45 -23.69
C GLU A 155 -2.87 -0.34 -23.15
N LEU A 156 -3.50 0.13 -22.06
CA LEU A 156 -4.71 -0.51 -21.54
C LEU A 156 -5.88 -0.47 -22.54
N LYS A 157 -6.12 0.68 -23.18
CA LYS A 157 -7.21 0.80 -24.17
C LYS A 157 -6.99 -0.14 -25.34
N MET A 158 -5.77 -0.18 -25.88
CA MET A 158 -5.42 -1.10 -26.97
C MET A 158 -5.65 -2.55 -26.56
N PHE A 159 -5.29 -2.92 -25.32
CA PHE A 159 -5.54 -4.26 -24.79
C PHE A 159 -7.04 -4.59 -24.71
N LEU A 160 -7.87 -3.66 -24.24
CA LEU A 160 -9.32 -3.85 -24.13
C LEU A 160 -9.99 -3.98 -25.51
N VAL A 161 -9.61 -3.15 -26.48
CA VAL A 161 -10.08 -3.27 -27.87
C VAL A 161 -9.68 -4.63 -28.45
N GLY A 162 -8.45 -5.08 -28.22
CA GLY A 162 -7.99 -6.41 -28.64
C GLY A 162 -8.75 -7.57 -27.99
N LYS A 163 -9.34 -7.37 -26.82
CA LYS A 163 -10.22 -8.33 -26.13
C LYS A 163 -11.69 -8.22 -26.54
N GLY A 164 -12.03 -7.30 -27.44
CA GLY A 164 -13.39 -7.13 -27.96
C GLY A 164 -14.28 -6.20 -27.13
N TYR A 165 -13.72 -5.41 -26.22
CA TYR A 165 -14.46 -4.32 -25.58
C TYR A 165 -14.54 -3.15 -26.54
N GLU A 166 -15.77 -2.71 -26.83
CA GLU A 166 -16.00 -1.58 -27.73
C GLU A 166 -15.77 -0.26 -26.97
N PRO A 167 -14.86 0.60 -27.44
CA PRO A 167 -14.75 1.94 -26.91
C PRO A 167 -16.01 2.71 -27.32
N THR A 168 -16.51 3.55 -26.41
CA THR A 168 -17.57 4.50 -26.74
C THR A 168 -16.97 5.50 -27.70
N SER A 169 -17.21 5.26 -29.00
CA SER A 169 -16.71 6.02 -30.15
C SER A 169 -16.46 7.49 -29.79
N THR A 170 -15.20 7.86 -29.62
CA THR A 170 -14.83 9.27 -29.53
C THR A 170 -14.86 9.82 -30.95
N LYS A 171 -15.86 10.65 -31.23
CA LYS A 171 -15.79 11.63 -32.32
C LYS A 171 -14.60 12.56 -32.12
#